data_AF-A0A1B9GR34-F1
#
_entry.id   AF-A0A1B9GR34-F1
#
_cell.length_a   1.000
_cell.length_b   1.000
_cell.length_c   1.000
_cell.angle_alpha   90.00
_cell.angle_beta   90.00
_cell.angle_gamma   90.00
#
_symmetry.space_group_name_H-M   'P 1'
#
loop_
_entity.id
_entity.type
_entity.pdbx_description
1 polymer ?
#
loop_
_entity_poly.entity_id
_entity_poly.type
_entity_poly.pdbx_seq_one_letter_code
_entity_poly.pdbx_strand_id
1 'polypeptide(L)'
;MLLSSLALLFLQIISAAGAGVQAQSSGRDCIPSGNEEPINAAFKRGGKGAVVTLCAGSVHRLNSSITFTAEQQTLTTENNEKGRDRAMLIVEGPDLAAAVRADCQQCSHAVIRSLIVDGNRPQLLRIPKGDALIEIGNAESQTVRDCKLYEPRGWSALHFREGDRKQCRFGKVVDNEIGPCGEEWDADYDGTDEKEPPYGNPRADGISLACKDSIVERNIVYDTTDGAIVLFGSAGSEVRNNHIYSRTRVVLGGINLVDYDPWQGDYMLVSVHHNYLHAFGRYFTVGIVIGPSSWSDDTETTVNSGSVTDNYLEGDHFGYGVVVSSATSFTVLRNTVNENAKFRGVSGPGCPKAPQNGKPTAFLINRGSARGTFQEEFVNGEVQHIICIEMPEENGQPYKPWRFRDSPEAVAAKAAAGDSSDPMIQAAFDARIAEALVSYQMALISAMDVINHKIERLTNPVSENDFAPPVYKHEHELAAAAAATEGGKKKVSSGNRDIDELSSKLEGLELNGKKLKKSFDGIKLDFDGLSNRLRKGAEDNKPIIESVFLKVQSILSGTTPLSTSRQFSARSRSRHAGGSAFAGLSVWGVLGLGAGSVVVLIVISNYLKSWRSRQGVKGRKVF
;
A
#
# COMPACT_ATOMS: atom_id res chain seq x y z
N MET A 1 31.04 -76.46 -22.18
CA MET A 1 29.59 -76.61 -21.92
C MET A 1 29.21 -75.49 -20.97
N LEU A 2 29.06 -74.26 -21.47
CA LEU A 2 27.87 -73.65 -22.08
C LEU A 2 26.81 -73.27 -21.04
N LEU A 3 26.90 -72.02 -20.54
CA LEU A 3 25.79 -71.09 -20.30
C LEU A 3 26.31 -69.89 -19.46
N SER A 4 26.96 -68.92 -20.12
CA SER A 4 27.17 -67.56 -19.56
C SER A 4 27.71 -66.62 -20.63
N SER A 5 26.98 -66.40 -21.74
CA SER A 5 27.39 -65.41 -22.77
C SER A 5 26.22 -65.04 -23.67
N LEU A 6 25.19 -64.34 -23.19
CA LEU A 6 24.18 -63.73 -24.06
C LEU A 6 23.56 -62.47 -23.43
N ALA A 7 24.41 -61.55 -23.00
CA ALA A 7 24.00 -60.21 -22.55
C ALA A 7 25.18 -59.26 -22.76
N LEU A 8 25.46 -58.92 -24.02
CA LEU A 8 26.35 -57.81 -24.46
C LEU A 8 26.55 -57.94 -25.97
N LEU A 9 25.54 -57.61 -26.79
CA LEU A 9 25.69 -57.39 -28.24
C LEU A 9 24.40 -56.77 -28.83
N PHE A 10 23.91 -55.67 -28.25
CA PHE A 10 22.99 -54.75 -28.92
C PHE A 10 23.17 -53.33 -28.37
N LEU A 11 24.40 -52.82 -28.47
CA LEU A 11 24.66 -51.39 -28.49
C LEU A 11 25.44 -51.07 -29.76
N GLN A 12 25.01 -50.00 -30.43
CA GLN A 12 25.56 -49.31 -31.60
C GLN A 12 24.82 -49.59 -32.92
N ILE A 13 24.45 -48.47 -33.55
CA ILE A 13 23.76 -48.28 -34.84
C ILE A 13 22.22 -48.27 -34.74
N ILE A 14 21.66 -47.17 -34.24
CA ILE A 14 20.80 -46.23 -34.98
C ILE A 14 21.00 -44.86 -34.29
N SER A 15 22.00 -44.12 -34.76
CA SER A 15 22.04 -42.66 -34.64
C SER A 15 21.36 -42.09 -35.89
N ALA A 16 20.69 -40.95 -35.71
CA ALA A 16 20.04 -40.12 -36.75
C ALA A 16 18.62 -40.53 -37.17
N ALA A 17 17.62 -40.13 -36.38
CA ALA A 17 16.33 -39.56 -36.84
C ALA A 17 15.43 -39.33 -35.61
N GLY A 18 15.73 -38.30 -34.85
CA GLY A 18 15.00 -37.93 -33.65
C GLY A 18 15.41 -36.55 -33.17
N ALA A 19 15.61 -35.62 -34.12
CA ALA A 19 15.59 -34.21 -33.81
C ALA A 19 14.15 -33.85 -33.46
N GLY A 20 13.75 -34.21 -32.24
CA GLY A 20 12.71 -33.48 -31.56
C GLY A 20 13.19 -32.04 -31.57
N VAL A 21 12.46 -31.19 -32.30
CA VAL A 21 12.51 -29.76 -32.12
C VAL A 21 12.13 -29.54 -30.66
N GLN A 22 13.14 -29.53 -29.79
CA GLN A 22 13.10 -28.74 -28.58
C GLN A 22 12.84 -27.34 -29.11
N ALA A 23 11.58 -26.94 -29.07
CA ALA A 23 11.25 -25.54 -29.06
C ALA A 23 12.05 -24.98 -27.89
N GLN A 24 13.20 -24.39 -28.21
CA GLN A 24 13.76 -23.32 -27.40
C GLN A 24 12.62 -22.32 -27.29
N SER A 25 11.84 -22.42 -26.21
CA SER A 25 11.22 -21.22 -25.69
C SER A 25 12.39 -20.29 -25.48
N SER A 26 12.46 -19.20 -26.24
CA SER A 26 13.21 -18.03 -25.84
C SER A 26 12.57 -17.60 -24.51
N GLY A 27 12.99 -18.25 -23.43
CA GLY A 27 12.56 -17.93 -22.08
C GLY A 27 12.95 -16.49 -21.86
N ARG A 28 12.01 -15.67 -21.41
CA ARG A 28 12.35 -14.31 -21.01
C ARG A 28 13.52 -14.38 -20.02
N ASP A 29 14.52 -13.51 -20.15
CA ASP A 29 15.69 -13.41 -19.26
C ASP A 29 15.32 -12.86 -17.85
N CYS A 30 14.07 -13.01 -17.44
CA CYS A 30 13.50 -12.47 -16.21
C CYS A 30 12.72 -13.56 -15.45
N ILE A 31 12.68 -13.42 -14.12
CA ILE A 31 11.93 -14.31 -13.24
C ILE A 31 10.45 -13.88 -13.27
N PRO A 32 9.51 -14.77 -13.66
CA PRO A 32 8.08 -14.47 -13.65
C PRO A 32 7.52 -14.44 -12.22
N SER A 33 6.27 -14.02 -12.07
CA SER A 33 5.54 -14.03 -10.80
C SER A 33 5.70 -15.34 -10.03
N GLY A 34 5.83 -15.27 -8.71
CA GLY A 34 6.12 -16.43 -7.87
C GLY A 34 6.35 -16.04 -6.41
N ASN A 35 7.31 -16.68 -5.76
CA ASN A 35 7.78 -16.37 -4.40
C ASN A 35 9.26 -15.93 -4.42
N GLU A 36 9.87 -15.80 -3.24
CA GLU A 36 11.28 -15.41 -3.06
C GLU A 36 12.28 -16.50 -3.46
N GLU A 37 11.89 -17.78 -3.51
CA GLU A 37 12.84 -18.89 -3.64
C GLU A 37 13.66 -18.85 -4.95
N PRO A 38 13.07 -18.60 -6.15
CA PRO A 38 13.82 -18.45 -7.38
C PRO A 38 14.79 -17.26 -7.34
N ILE A 39 14.40 -16.17 -6.68
CA ILE A 39 15.21 -14.94 -6.55
C ILE A 39 16.43 -15.24 -5.68
N ASN A 40 16.21 -15.84 -4.51
CA ASN A 40 17.27 -16.25 -3.59
C ASN A 40 18.20 -17.30 -4.21
N ALA A 41 17.66 -18.26 -4.96
CA ALA A 41 18.45 -19.23 -5.71
C ALA A 41 19.31 -18.57 -6.79
N ALA A 42 18.78 -17.53 -7.46
CA ALA A 42 19.53 -16.77 -8.46
C ALA A 42 20.69 -15.98 -7.84
N PHE A 43 20.48 -15.30 -6.71
CA PHE A 43 21.57 -14.63 -5.99
C PHE A 43 22.64 -15.61 -5.52
N LYS A 44 22.24 -16.71 -4.87
CA LYS A 44 23.18 -17.70 -4.34
C LYS A 44 24.01 -18.36 -5.43
N ARG A 45 23.39 -18.69 -6.58
CA ARG A 45 24.07 -19.34 -7.71
C ARG A 45 24.92 -18.37 -8.52
N GLY A 46 24.45 -17.13 -8.70
CA GLY A 46 25.17 -16.11 -9.46
C GLY A 46 26.35 -15.53 -8.70
N GLY A 47 26.27 -15.44 -7.37
CA GLY A 47 27.35 -14.91 -6.53
C GLY A 47 27.65 -13.44 -6.82
N LYS A 48 28.93 -13.08 -6.85
CA LYS A 48 29.42 -11.72 -7.12
C LYS A 48 28.91 -11.22 -8.47
N GLY A 49 28.38 -10.00 -8.50
CA GLY A 49 27.94 -9.34 -9.73
C GLY A 49 26.64 -9.91 -10.33
N ALA A 50 25.94 -10.79 -9.62
CA ALA A 50 24.70 -11.38 -10.12
C ALA A 50 23.61 -10.31 -10.29
N VAL A 51 23.03 -10.24 -11.50
CA VAL A 51 21.85 -9.42 -11.78
C VAL A 51 20.64 -10.34 -11.81
N VAL A 52 19.75 -10.16 -10.84
CA VAL A 52 18.49 -10.88 -10.76
C VAL A 52 17.38 -9.97 -11.29
N THR A 53 16.91 -10.29 -12.49
CA THR A 53 15.89 -9.53 -13.21
C THR A 53 14.52 -10.16 -12.98
N LEU A 54 13.55 -9.38 -12.55
CA LEU A 54 12.14 -9.76 -12.42
C LEU A 54 11.36 -9.27 -13.64
N CYS A 55 10.38 -10.03 -14.13
CA CYS A 55 9.64 -9.63 -15.32
C CYS A 55 8.80 -8.37 -15.07
N ALA A 56 8.64 -7.51 -16.07
CA ALA A 56 7.77 -6.34 -15.95
C ALA A 56 6.33 -6.75 -15.53
N GLY A 57 5.79 -6.06 -14.53
CA GLY A 57 4.48 -6.32 -13.94
C GLY A 57 4.34 -7.65 -13.18
N SER A 58 5.43 -8.38 -12.93
CA SER A 58 5.37 -9.61 -12.14
C SER A 58 5.05 -9.33 -10.68
N VAL A 59 4.44 -10.30 -10.00
CA VAL A 59 4.11 -10.23 -8.57
C VAL A 59 4.78 -11.39 -7.85
N HIS A 60 5.60 -11.05 -6.86
CA HIS A 60 6.35 -11.99 -6.03
C HIS A 60 5.84 -11.93 -4.59
N ARG A 61 5.16 -12.99 -4.18
CA ARG A 61 4.53 -13.15 -2.87
C ARG A 61 5.54 -13.77 -1.90
N LEU A 62 6.03 -12.97 -0.96
CA LEU A 62 7.16 -13.30 -0.12
C LEU A 62 6.72 -13.96 1.19
N ASN A 63 7.13 -15.20 1.41
CA ASN A 63 7.00 -15.89 2.69
C ASN A 63 8.28 -15.82 3.53
N SER A 64 9.39 -15.43 2.91
CA SER A 64 10.69 -15.14 3.53
C SER A 64 11.36 -13.96 2.82
N SER A 65 12.41 -13.38 3.43
CA SER A 65 13.16 -12.28 2.83
C SER A 65 13.90 -12.71 1.57
N ILE A 66 14.02 -11.78 0.61
CA ILE A 66 15.01 -11.85 -0.46
C ILE A 66 16.36 -11.44 0.13
N THR A 67 17.36 -12.34 0.08
CA THR A 67 18.64 -12.16 0.75
C THR A 67 19.77 -12.05 -0.26
N PHE A 68 20.47 -10.93 -0.25
CA PHE A 68 21.71 -10.75 -0.98
C PHE A 68 22.84 -11.48 -0.24
N THR A 69 23.81 -11.99 -0.99
CA THR A 69 24.86 -12.87 -0.46
C THR A 69 26.27 -12.47 -0.89
N ALA A 70 26.42 -11.54 -1.84
CA ALA A 70 27.70 -11.17 -2.41
C ALA A 70 27.71 -9.73 -2.92
N GLU A 71 28.92 -9.22 -3.15
CA GLU A 71 29.14 -7.86 -3.67
C GLU A 71 28.58 -7.71 -5.10
N GLN A 72 28.24 -6.48 -5.45
CA GLN A 72 27.79 -6.07 -6.80
C GLN A 72 26.51 -6.78 -7.28
N GLN A 73 25.78 -7.42 -6.37
CA GLN A 73 24.49 -8.03 -6.71
C GLN A 73 23.43 -6.96 -6.99
N THR A 74 22.55 -7.21 -7.95
CA THR A 74 21.48 -6.29 -8.34
C THR A 74 20.14 -7.02 -8.36
N LEU A 75 19.13 -6.46 -7.70
CA LEU A 75 17.71 -6.81 -7.89
C LEU A 75 17.03 -5.72 -8.71
N THR A 76 16.40 -6.10 -9.82
CA THR A 76 15.79 -5.13 -10.75
C THR A 76 14.58 -5.70 -11.47
N THR A 77 13.68 -4.83 -11.94
CA THR A 77 12.72 -5.18 -12.99
C THR A 77 13.40 -5.17 -14.36
N GLU A 78 12.94 -6.02 -15.28
CA GLU A 78 13.27 -6.02 -16.70
C GLU A 78 13.18 -4.60 -17.27
N ASN A 79 14.11 -4.23 -18.14
CA ASN A 79 14.23 -2.89 -18.75
C ASN A 79 14.33 -1.71 -17.77
N ASN A 80 14.47 -1.97 -16.46
CA ASN A 80 14.38 -0.94 -15.41
C ASN A 80 13.08 -0.14 -15.48
N GLU A 81 11.96 -0.82 -15.77
CA GLU A 81 10.64 -0.17 -15.88
C GLU A 81 10.37 0.77 -14.69
N LYS A 82 9.63 1.85 -14.96
CA LYS A 82 9.20 2.83 -13.96
C LYS A 82 7.69 2.82 -13.83
N GLY A 83 7.17 3.43 -12.76
CA GLY A 83 5.73 3.53 -12.58
C GLY A 83 5.09 2.18 -12.24
N ARG A 84 4.07 1.79 -13.00
CA ARG A 84 3.20 0.62 -12.70
C ARG A 84 3.72 -0.70 -13.24
N ASP A 85 4.61 -0.68 -14.23
CA ASP A 85 5.14 -1.89 -14.86
C ASP A 85 6.35 -2.48 -14.10
N ARG A 86 6.72 -1.87 -12.98
CA ARG A 86 7.69 -2.44 -12.03
C ARG A 86 7.19 -3.78 -11.49
N ALA A 87 8.09 -4.74 -11.34
CA ALA A 87 7.81 -5.94 -10.57
C ALA A 87 7.48 -5.58 -9.12
N MET A 88 6.49 -6.26 -8.56
CA MET A 88 6.01 -6.05 -7.19
C MET A 88 6.46 -7.19 -6.29
N LEU A 89 7.11 -6.82 -5.18
CA LEU A 89 7.37 -7.67 -4.04
C LEU A 89 6.29 -7.39 -3.00
N ILE A 90 5.52 -8.39 -2.60
CA ILE A 90 4.49 -8.24 -1.56
C ILE A 90 4.73 -9.23 -0.44
N VAL A 91 4.76 -8.74 0.79
CA VAL A 91 4.92 -9.56 1.99
C VAL A 91 3.63 -10.34 2.26
N GLU A 92 3.76 -11.67 2.41
CA GLU A 92 2.67 -12.56 2.83
C GLU A 92 3.03 -13.38 4.08
N GLY A 93 4.32 -13.53 4.39
CA GLY A 93 4.78 -14.25 5.58
C GLY A 93 4.22 -13.63 6.87
N PRO A 94 3.60 -14.40 7.76
CA PRO A 94 2.94 -13.87 8.96
C PRO A 94 3.89 -13.13 9.88
N ASP A 95 5.15 -13.58 9.99
CA ASP A 95 6.19 -12.99 10.84
C ASP A 95 7.27 -12.25 10.02
N LEU A 96 7.00 -11.98 8.75
CA LEU A 96 7.95 -11.30 7.86
C LEU A 96 7.76 -9.78 7.88
N ALA A 97 8.76 -9.05 8.36
CA ALA A 97 8.80 -7.58 8.28
C ALA A 97 9.66 -7.09 7.10
N ALA A 98 10.86 -7.65 6.96
CA ALA A 98 11.82 -7.29 5.90
C ALA A 98 11.59 -8.11 4.62
N ALA A 99 11.12 -7.45 3.56
CA ALA A 99 10.99 -8.03 2.23
C ALA A 99 12.37 -8.29 1.60
N VAL A 100 13.33 -7.39 1.79
CA VAL A 100 14.68 -7.48 1.23
C VAL A 100 15.72 -7.26 2.33
N ARG A 101 16.71 -8.16 2.39
CA ARG A 101 17.91 -8.03 3.22
C ARG A 101 19.14 -7.97 2.32
N ALA A 102 19.72 -6.78 2.25
CA ALA A 102 20.97 -6.49 1.55
C ALA A 102 22.08 -6.01 2.51
N ASP A 103 21.88 -6.16 3.81
CA ASP A 103 22.77 -5.75 4.89
C ASP A 103 23.85 -6.79 5.24
N CYS A 104 24.23 -7.64 4.29
CA CYS A 104 25.33 -8.59 4.50
C CYS A 104 26.69 -7.87 4.43
N GLN A 105 27.68 -8.30 5.22
CA GLN A 105 29.00 -7.67 5.25
C GLN A 105 29.73 -7.72 3.88
N GLN A 106 29.39 -8.69 3.04
CA GLN A 106 29.96 -8.86 1.70
C GLN A 106 29.17 -8.12 0.62
N CYS A 107 28.08 -7.42 0.95
CA CYS A 107 27.12 -6.88 -0.02
C CYS A 107 27.53 -5.50 -0.57
N SER A 108 28.83 -5.16 -0.60
CA SER A 108 29.29 -3.88 -1.15
C SER A 108 28.81 -3.70 -2.59
N HIS A 109 28.44 -2.48 -2.97
CA HIS A 109 27.89 -2.16 -4.30
C HIS A 109 26.59 -2.89 -4.66
N ALA A 110 25.85 -3.42 -3.67
CA ALA A 110 24.52 -3.98 -3.92
C ALA A 110 23.56 -2.90 -4.44
N VAL A 111 22.71 -3.27 -5.40
CA VAL A 111 21.73 -2.37 -6.00
C VAL A 111 20.33 -2.98 -5.92
N ILE A 112 19.40 -2.23 -5.37
CA ILE A 112 17.96 -2.51 -5.43
C ILE A 112 17.35 -1.39 -6.28
N ARG A 113 16.73 -1.73 -7.42
CA ARG A 113 16.19 -0.69 -8.29
C ARG A 113 14.92 -1.07 -9.05
N SER A 114 14.13 -0.05 -9.40
CA SER A 114 12.95 -0.22 -10.28
C SER A 114 11.97 -1.29 -9.77
N LEU A 115 11.68 -1.32 -8.46
CA LEU A 115 10.75 -2.27 -7.85
C LEU A 115 9.59 -1.55 -7.14
N ILE A 116 8.49 -2.26 -6.99
CA ILE A 116 7.47 -1.93 -6.00
C ILE A 116 7.65 -2.91 -4.83
N VAL A 117 7.71 -2.43 -3.59
CA VAL A 117 7.82 -3.27 -2.39
C VAL A 117 6.72 -2.86 -1.41
N ASP A 118 5.84 -3.81 -1.15
CA ASP A 118 4.65 -3.68 -0.31
C ASP A 118 4.81 -4.54 0.94
N GLY A 119 4.87 -3.90 2.11
CA GLY A 119 4.91 -4.62 3.38
C GLY A 119 3.58 -5.23 3.77
N ASN A 120 2.48 -4.93 3.07
CA ASN A 120 1.16 -5.51 3.25
C ASN A 120 0.61 -5.34 4.69
N ARG A 121 1.01 -4.27 5.38
CA ARG A 121 0.56 -3.93 6.73
C ARG A 121 -0.97 -3.83 6.89
N PRO A 122 -1.77 -3.31 5.93
CA PRO A 122 -3.22 -3.30 6.08
C PRO A 122 -3.85 -4.70 6.30
N GLN A 123 -3.24 -5.75 5.73
CA GLN A 123 -3.76 -7.12 5.83
C GLN A 123 -3.08 -7.91 6.95
N LEU A 124 -1.78 -7.72 7.15
CA LEU A 124 -0.97 -8.53 8.06
C LEU A 124 -0.65 -7.85 9.39
N LEU A 125 -1.08 -6.60 9.54
CA LEU A 125 -0.77 -5.73 10.68
C LEU A 125 0.75 -5.55 10.89
N ARG A 126 1.12 -4.79 11.92
CA ARG A 126 2.52 -4.57 12.31
C ARG A 126 3.08 -5.75 13.12
N ILE A 127 4.40 -5.89 13.12
CA ILE A 127 5.13 -6.89 13.90
C ILE A 127 5.80 -6.20 15.09
N PRO A 128 5.61 -6.68 16.34
CA PRO A 128 6.39 -6.22 17.48
C PRO A 128 7.89 -6.35 17.21
N LYS A 129 8.64 -5.24 17.29
CA LYS A 129 10.08 -5.18 16.97
C LYS A 129 10.42 -5.65 15.55
N GLY A 130 9.48 -5.51 14.61
CA GLY A 130 9.71 -5.85 13.21
C GLY A 130 10.74 -4.91 12.57
N ASP A 131 11.66 -5.49 11.80
CA ASP A 131 12.68 -4.77 11.01
C ASP A 131 12.08 -3.86 9.93
N ALA A 132 12.90 -3.03 9.29
CA ALA A 132 12.48 -2.24 8.15
C ALA A 132 12.07 -3.12 6.96
N LEU A 133 11.21 -2.59 6.07
CA LEU A 133 10.77 -3.32 4.88
C LEU A 133 11.95 -3.66 3.93
N ILE A 134 12.92 -2.76 3.82
CA ILE A 134 14.23 -3.02 3.23
C ILE A 134 15.30 -2.72 4.28
N GLU A 135 16.08 -3.74 4.61
CA GLU A 135 17.30 -3.62 5.40
C GLU A 135 18.51 -3.64 4.45
N ILE A 136 19.26 -2.55 4.44
CA ILE A 136 20.49 -2.38 3.66
C ILE A 136 21.51 -1.63 4.52
N GLY A 137 22.76 -1.57 4.09
CA GLY A 137 23.88 -1.07 4.88
C GLY A 137 24.83 -2.19 5.24
N ASN A 138 25.61 -2.02 6.32
CA ASN A 138 26.66 -2.98 6.72
C ASN A 138 27.80 -3.20 5.70
N ALA A 139 27.69 -2.65 4.51
CA ALA A 139 28.69 -2.65 3.46
C ALA A 139 28.75 -1.26 2.80
N GLU A 140 29.63 -1.10 1.81
CA GLU A 140 29.87 0.21 1.19
C GLU A 140 29.17 0.35 -0.16
N SER A 141 28.88 1.60 -0.54
CA SER A 141 28.44 1.97 -1.90
C SER A 141 27.16 1.29 -2.39
N GLN A 142 26.27 0.88 -1.47
CA GLN A 142 25.00 0.25 -1.84
C GLN A 142 23.97 1.30 -2.27
N THR A 143 23.01 0.91 -3.11
CA THR A 143 22.07 1.84 -3.74
C THR A 143 20.65 1.30 -3.73
N VAL A 144 19.70 2.14 -3.31
CA VAL A 144 18.25 1.95 -3.52
C VAL A 144 17.74 3.07 -4.41
N ARG A 145 17.22 2.74 -5.60
CA ARG A 145 16.81 3.76 -6.56
C ARG A 145 15.59 3.41 -7.41
N ASP A 146 14.82 4.41 -7.83
CA ASP A 146 13.66 4.23 -8.70
C ASP A 146 12.60 3.25 -8.14
N CYS A 147 12.60 3.02 -6.81
CA CYS A 147 11.69 2.10 -6.13
C CYS A 147 10.44 2.80 -5.61
N LYS A 148 9.37 2.02 -5.38
CA LYS A 148 8.22 2.44 -4.59
C LYS A 148 8.10 1.55 -3.37
N LEU A 149 8.18 2.13 -2.18
CA LEU A 149 8.16 1.41 -0.90
C LEU A 149 6.96 1.87 -0.08
N TYR A 150 6.14 0.96 0.40
CA TYR A 150 4.97 1.34 1.19
C TYR A 150 4.52 0.26 2.16
N GLU A 151 3.80 0.71 3.18
CA GLU A 151 3.17 -0.12 4.21
C GLU A 151 4.11 -1.11 4.91
N PRO A 152 5.28 -0.66 5.39
CA PRO A 152 6.16 -1.49 6.21
C PRO A 152 5.44 -1.99 7.46
N ARG A 153 5.66 -3.25 7.80
CA ARG A 153 5.14 -3.87 9.03
C ARG A 153 5.98 -3.59 10.26
N GLY A 154 7.22 -3.14 10.06
CA GLY A 154 8.12 -2.67 11.12
C GLY A 154 8.18 -1.16 11.22
N TRP A 155 9.30 -0.67 11.76
CA TRP A 155 9.50 0.73 12.13
C TRP A 155 9.99 1.64 11.00
N SER A 156 10.35 1.12 9.83
CA SER A 156 10.80 1.93 8.69
C SER A 156 10.52 1.25 7.34
N ALA A 157 10.33 2.04 6.28
CA ALA A 157 10.26 1.50 4.92
C ALA A 157 11.65 1.13 4.38
N LEU A 158 12.67 1.91 4.73
CA LEU A 158 14.04 1.71 4.28
C LEU A 158 15.00 2.09 5.39
N HIS A 159 15.76 1.11 5.86
CA HIS A 159 16.83 1.34 6.82
C HIS A 159 18.19 1.06 6.18
N PHE A 160 19.04 2.08 6.20
CA PHE A 160 20.42 2.03 5.73
C PHE A 160 21.35 2.06 6.95
N ARG A 161 21.56 0.88 7.53
CA ARG A 161 22.22 0.71 8.82
C ARG A 161 23.72 0.98 8.80
N GLU A 162 24.24 1.43 9.93
CA GLU A 162 25.64 1.78 10.18
C GLU A 162 26.61 0.60 9.98
N GLY A 163 26.10 -0.62 10.10
CA GLY A 163 26.85 -1.86 10.02
C GLY A 163 27.37 -2.36 11.37
N ASP A 164 27.65 -3.65 11.45
CA ASP A 164 27.97 -4.36 12.69
C ASP A 164 29.22 -3.80 13.39
N ARG A 165 30.13 -3.21 12.62
CA ARG A 165 31.34 -2.53 13.09
C ARG A 165 31.36 -1.06 12.71
N LYS A 166 30.19 -0.46 12.45
CA LYS A 166 30.04 0.95 12.07
C LYS A 166 30.87 1.32 10.82
N GLN A 167 30.88 0.44 9.83
CA GLN A 167 31.70 0.57 8.63
C GLN A 167 30.94 1.05 7.38
N CYS A 168 29.60 1.16 7.43
CA CYS A 168 28.83 1.55 6.26
C CYS A 168 29.23 2.94 5.77
N ARG A 169 29.45 3.06 4.45
CA ARG A 169 29.79 4.30 3.74
C ARG A 169 29.19 4.37 2.34
N PHE A 170 28.99 5.60 1.84
CA PHE A 170 28.66 5.88 0.44
C PHE A 170 27.33 5.31 -0.04
N GLY A 171 26.36 5.16 0.87
CA GLY A 171 25.01 4.72 0.54
C GLY A 171 24.27 5.74 -0.33
N LYS A 172 23.35 5.25 -1.17
CA LYS A 172 22.54 6.10 -2.06
C LYS A 172 21.07 5.72 -2.01
N VAL A 173 20.23 6.69 -1.66
CA VAL A 173 18.76 6.59 -1.71
C VAL A 173 18.24 7.66 -2.66
N VAL A 174 17.90 7.25 -3.88
CA VAL A 174 17.77 8.20 -5.00
C VAL A 174 16.54 7.93 -5.87
N ASP A 175 15.78 8.98 -6.20
CA ASP A 175 14.65 8.90 -7.14
C ASP A 175 13.56 7.89 -6.72
N ASN A 176 13.35 7.67 -5.42
CA ASN A 176 12.33 6.75 -4.90
C ASN A 176 11.00 7.45 -4.57
N GLU A 177 9.92 6.67 -4.56
CA GLU A 177 8.62 7.03 -4.01
C GLU A 177 8.40 6.21 -2.72
N ILE A 178 8.36 6.85 -1.55
CA ILE A 178 8.28 6.15 -0.27
C ILE A 178 7.07 6.65 0.50
N GLY A 179 6.15 5.75 0.81
CA GLY A 179 4.91 6.08 1.48
C GLY A 179 3.68 5.39 0.89
N PRO A 180 2.60 5.29 1.66
CA PRO A 180 2.53 5.72 3.06
C PRO A 180 3.23 4.71 4.01
N CYS A 181 3.60 5.14 5.21
CA CYS A 181 4.30 4.31 6.19
C CYS A 181 3.70 4.46 7.59
N GLY A 182 3.32 3.34 8.18
CA GLY A 182 2.85 3.30 9.56
C GLY A 182 1.42 3.79 9.78
N GLU A 183 1.02 3.79 11.05
CA GLU A 183 -0.26 4.28 11.55
C GLU A 183 -0.01 5.34 12.62
N GLU A 184 -1.04 6.11 12.93
CA GLU A 184 -0.96 7.09 14.01
C GLU A 184 -1.19 6.41 15.36
N TRP A 185 -0.55 6.96 16.39
CA TRP A 185 -0.65 6.45 17.75
C TRP A 185 -2.08 6.56 18.29
N ASP A 186 -2.54 5.50 18.94
CA ASP A 186 -3.80 5.44 19.67
C ASP A 186 -3.55 4.95 21.10
N ALA A 187 -3.61 5.84 22.08
CA ALA A 187 -3.38 5.47 23.47
C ALA A 187 -4.32 4.36 23.99
N ASP A 188 -5.54 4.24 23.45
CA ASP A 188 -6.49 3.21 23.86
C ASP A 188 -6.09 1.80 23.40
N TYR A 189 -5.31 1.69 22.31
CA TYR A 189 -4.92 0.42 21.70
C TYR A 189 -3.41 0.13 21.85
N ASP A 190 -2.59 1.16 21.69
CA ASP A 190 -1.14 1.12 21.78
C ASP A 190 -0.65 1.28 23.24
N GLY A 191 -1.55 1.65 24.14
CA GLY A 191 -1.23 1.94 25.53
C GLY A 191 -0.64 3.34 25.71
N THR A 192 -0.23 3.63 26.94
CA THR A 192 0.38 4.92 27.31
C THR A 192 1.90 4.89 27.32
N ASP A 193 2.49 3.69 27.22
CA ASP A 193 3.95 3.53 27.16
C ASP A 193 4.40 3.45 25.70
N GLU A 194 4.94 4.55 25.19
CA GLU A 194 5.43 4.62 23.82
C GLU A 194 6.67 3.76 23.57
N LYS A 195 7.39 3.36 24.63
CA LYS A 195 8.64 2.58 24.51
C LYS A 195 8.35 1.11 24.24
N GLU A 196 7.27 0.57 24.80
CA GLU A 196 6.92 -0.83 24.68
C GLU A 196 5.43 -1.05 24.33
N PRO A 197 4.97 -0.58 23.15
CA PRO A 197 3.61 -0.83 22.71
C PRO A 197 3.33 -2.34 22.57
N PRO A 198 2.19 -2.84 23.04
CA PRO A 198 1.90 -4.27 23.17
C PRO A 198 1.85 -5.01 21.82
N TYR A 199 1.56 -4.29 20.73
CA TYR A 199 1.48 -4.86 19.39
C TYR A 199 2.54 -4.28 18.45
N GLY A 200 3.62 -3.70 18.96
CA GLY A 200 4.66 -3.03 18.18
C GLY A 200 4.37 -1.55 17.92
N ASN A 201 5.40 -0.81 17.49
CA ASN A 201 5.28 0.63 17.24
C ASN A 201 4.31 0.89 16.07
N PRO A 202 3.22 1.68 16.25
CA PRO A 202 2.37 2.07 15.13
C PRO A 202 3.14 2.91 14.12
N ARG A 203 4.08 3.72 14.58
CA ARG A 203 4.76 4.71 13.77
C ARG A 203 5.84 4.05 12.92
N ALA A 204 6.04 4.58 11.72
CA ALA A 204 7.10 4.12 10.85
C ALA A 204 7.73 5.26 10.06
N ASP A 205 9.04 5.20 9.96
CA ASP A 205 9.84 6.09 9.14
C ASP A 205 9.68 5.78 7.65
N GLY A 206 9.95 6.78 6.82
CA GLY A 206 10.18 6.58 5.38
C GLY A 206 11.59 6.06 5.12
N ILE A 207 12.59 6.89 5.43
CA ILE A 207 14.02 6.60 5.24
C ILE A 207 14.74 6.78 6.57
N SER A 208 15.48 5.76 6.99
CA SER A 208 16.30 5.78 8.20
C SER A 208 17.77 5.56 7.78
N LEU A 209 18.61 6.58 7.91
CA LEU A 209 20.00 6.59 7.43
C LEU A 209 20.98 6.69 8.59
N ALA A 210 21.72 5.60 8.84
CA ALA A 210 22.86 5.58 9.76
C ALA A 210 24.21 5.43 9.04
N CYS A 211 24.19 5.11 7.74
CA CYS A 211 25.37 5.00 6.89
C CYS A 211 25.99 6.38 6.60
N LYS A 212 27.30 6.54 6.83
CA LYS A 212 28.00 7.82 6.63
C LYS A 212 28.33 8.09 5.17
N ASP A 213 28.73 9.32 4.87
CA ASP A 213 29.16 9.77 3.54
C ASP A 213 28.13 9.41 2.43
N SER A 214 26.85 9.43 2.76
CA SER A 214 25.75 8.91 1.94
C SER A 214 24.93 10.04 1.31
N ILE A 215 24.12 9.71 0.30
CA ILE A 215 23.27 10.68 -0.40
C ILE A 215 21.81 10.22 -0.36
N VAL A 216 20.93 11.11 0.08
CA VAL A 216 19.46 10.97 -0.01
C VAL A 216 18.93 12.10 -0.87
N GLU A 217 18.58 11.81 -2.12
CA GLU A 217 18.17 12.86 -3.05
C GLU A 217 17.00 12.50 -3.97
N ARG A 218 16.22 13.53 -4.33
CA ARG A 218 15.13 13.44 -5.31
C ARG A 218 14.08 12.36 -4.98
N ASN A 219 13.92 12.04 -3.70
CA ASN A 219 12.87 11.14 -3.26
C ASN A 219 11.58 11.92 -3.05
N ILE A 220 10.46 11.25 -3.30
CA ILE A 220 9.13 11.69 -2.89
C ILE A 220 8.75 10.84 -1.69
N VAL A 221 8.69 11.44 -0.51
CA VAL A 221 8.31 10.77 0.74
C VAL A 221 6.96 11.31 1.19
N TYR A 222 6.03 10.45 1.61
CA TYR A 222 4.71 10.91 2.04
C TYR A 222 4.08 10.02 3.10
N ASP A 223 3.28 10.64 3.96
CA ASP A 223 2.42 9.94 4.93
C ASP A 223 3.17 8.91 5.79
N THR A 224 4.36 9.29 6.26
CA THR A 224 5.20 8.54 7.20
C THR A 224 4.87 8.96 8.62
N THR A 225 4.30 8.06 9.42
CA THR A 225 3.74 8.43 10.74
C THR A 225 4.77 8.64 11.84
N ASP A 226 6.05 8.42 11.56
CA ASP A 226 7.17 8.86 12.39
C ASP A 226 8.01 9.94 11.67
N GLY A 227 9.27 9.68 11.33
CA GLY A 227 10.12 10.55 10.54
C GLY A 227 10.10 10.23 9.04
N ALA A 228 9.89 11.23 8.17
CA ALA A 228 9.97 10.99 6.73
C ALA A 228 11.41 10.64 6.31
N ILE A 229 12.39 11.38 6.81
CA ILE A 229 13.82 11.10 6.67
C ILE A 229 14.48 11.26 8.04
N VAL A 230 15.04 10.19 8.60
CA VAL A 230 15.72 10.19 9.89
C VAL A 230 17.21 9.94 9.67
N LEU A 231 18.04 10.85 10.18
CA LEU A 231 19.48 10.75 10.15
C LEU A 231 19.98 10.32 11.52
N PHE A 232 20.55 9.12 11.61
CA PHE A 232 21.20 8.64 12.82
C PHE A 232 22.68 8.99 12.72
N GLY A 233 23.10 10.21 13.09
CA GLY A 233 24.51 10.64 13.18
C GLY A 233 25.39 10.31 11.95
N SER A 234 24.80 10.39 10.76
CA SER A 234 25.37 9.93 9.50
C SER A 234 26.36 10.93 8.90
N ALA A 235 27.43 11.27 9.64
CA ALA A 235 28.44 12.25 9.24
C ALA A 235 28.88 12.15 7.76
N GLY A 236 29.10 13.30 7.12
CA GLY A 236 29.45 13.43 5.70
C GLY A 236 28.28 13.26 4.71
N SER A 237 27.08 12.95 5.19
CA SER A 237 25.94 12.69 4.30
C SER A 237 25.21 13.94 3.83
N GLU A 238 24.61 13.86 2.64
CA GLU A 238 23.86 14.93 2.00
C GLU A 238 22.40 14.52 1.78
N VAL A 239 21.45 15.34 2.25
CA VAL A 239 20.01 15.17 2.07
C VAL A 239 19.47 16.37 1.30
N ARG A 240 19.10 16.17 0.02
CA ARG A 240 18.71 17.29 -0.83
C ARG A 240 17.68 16.99 -1.91
N ASN A 241 16.94 18.03 -2.31
CA ASN A 241 15.96 17.96 -3.39
C ASN A 241 14.87 16.89 -3.17
N ASN A 242 14.60 16.51 -1.92
CA ASN A 242 13.51 15.60 -1.59
C ASN A 242 12.21 16.39 -1.42
N HIS A 243 11.09 15.77 -1.77
CA HIS A 243 9.76 16.30 -1.48
C HIS A 243 9.09 15.44 -0.41
N ILE A 244 8.67 16.06 0.69
CA ILE A 244 8.03 15.39 1.81
C ILE A 244 6.60 15.91 1.95
N TYR A 245 5.61 15.02 1.96
CA TYR A 245 4.19 15.39 2.04
C TYR A 245 3.48 14.78 3.25
N SER A 246 2.67 15.59 3.93
CA SER A 246 1.58 15.09 4.77
C SER A 246 0.25 15.30 4.04
N ARG A 247 -0.37 14.18 3.61
CA ARG A 247 -1.59 14.16 2.78
C ARG A 247 -2.74 13.47 3.49
N THR A 248 -2.52 12.24 3.94
CA THR A 248 -3.56 11.36 4.49
C THR A 248 -3.23 10.85 5.89
N ARG A 249 -1.97 10.97 6.33
CA ARG A 249 -1.53 10.62 7.69
C ARG A 249 -0.72 11.75 8.31
N VAL A 250 -0.73 11.81 9.64
CA VAL A 250 0.19 12.69 10.37
C VAL A 250 1.62 12.31 10.04
N VAL A 251 2.45 13.33 9.83
CA VAL A 251 3.91 13.19 9.77
C VAL A 251 4.47 13.87 11.00
N LEU A 252 5.10 13.11 11.91
CA LEU A 252 5.64 13.71 13.12
C LEU A 252 6.85 14.57 12.77
N GLY A 253 7.80 14.00 12.04
CA GLY A 253 9.04 14.67 11.66
C GLY A 253 9.27 14.59 10.16
N GLY A 254 9.61 15.70 9.51
CA GLY A 254 9.95 15.67 8.09
C GLY A 254 11.38 15.19 7.92
N ILE A 255 12.33 15.96 8.44
CA ILE A 255 13.74 15.57 8.49
C ILE A 255 14.24 15.64 9.93
N ASN A 256 14.72 14.52 10.45
CA ASN A 256 15.10 14.38 11.85
C ASN A 256 16.62 14.25 11.98
N LEU A 257 17.21 15.12 12.81
CA LEU A 257 18.61 15.11 13.23
C LEU A 257 18.66 15.07 14.76
N VAL A 258 17.95 14.12 15.35
CA VAL A 258 17.67 14.04 16.79
C VAL A 258 18.43 12.91 17.48
N ASP A 259 18.80 11.88 16.73
CA ASP A 259 19.39 10.67 17.29
C ASP A 259 20.85 10.86 17.66
N TYR A 260 21.17 10.42 18.88
CA TYR A 260 22.54 10.36 19.38
C TYR A 260 23.22 9.07 18.93
N ASP A 261 22.56 7.93 19.12
CA ASP A 261 23.06 6.65 18.63
C ASP A 261 22.82 6.49 17.13
N PRO A 262 23.65 5.71 16.42
CA PRO A 262 24.80 4.96 16.93
C PRO A 262 26.11 5.76 16.94
N TRP A 263 26.11 7.05 16.59
CA TRP A 263 27.34 7.82 16.36
C TRP A 263 27.65 8.89 17.40
N GLN A 264 27.04 8.80 18.57
CA GLN A 264 27.23 9.77 19.66
C GLN A 264 26.93 11.22 19.22
N GLY A 265 25.88 11.38 18.40
CA GLY A 265 25.41 12.66 17.91
C GLY A 265 26.36 13.35 16.93
N ASP A 266 27.20 12.60 16.22
CA ASP A 266 28.10 13.12 15.19
C ASP A 266 27.36 13.41 13.87
N TYR A 267 27.04 14.67 13.63
CA TYR A 267 26.47 15.17 12.37
C TYR A 267 27.49 16.02 11.60
N MET A 268 28.79 15.81 11.84
CA MET A 268 29.85 16.53 11.13
C MET A 268 29.70 16.39 9.62
N LEU A 269 29.74 17.52 8.91
CA LEU A 269 29.58 17.58 7.44
C LEU A 269 28.24 17.02 6.93
N VAL A 270 27.24 16.79 7.79
CA VAL A 270 25.88 16.54 7.32
C VAL A 270 25.32 17.83 6.72
N SER A 271 24.74 17.73 5.53
CA SER A 271 24.11 18.84 4.82
C SER A 271 22.67 18.48 4.44
N VAL A 272 21.70 19.22 4.96
CA VAL A 272 20.27 19.08 4.66
C VAL A 272 19.80 20.35 3.97
N HIS A 273 19.55 20.28 2.67
CA HIS A 273 19.27 21.49 1.88
C HIS A 273 18.42 21.30 0.64
N HIS A 274 17.70 22.35 0.24
CA HIS A 274 16.82 22.34 -0.93
C HIS A 274 15.77 21.22 -0.88
N ASN A 275 15.33 20.82 0.32
CA ASN A 275 14.19 19.93 0.47
C ASN A 275 12.90 20.75 0.55
N TYR A 276 11.82 20.18 0.04
CA TYR A 276 10.50 20.81 0.00
C TYR A 276 9.55 20.04 0.91
N LEU A 277 9.01 20.70 1.92
CA LEU A 277 8.13 20.11 2.92
C LEU A 277 6.72 20.68 2.76
N HIS A 278 5.75 19.78 2.57
CA HIS A 278 4.40 20.08 2.11
C HIS A 278 3.35 19.59 3.12
N ALA A 279 2.79 20.49 3.91
CA ALA A 279 1.73 20.20 4.89
C ALA A 279 0.33 20.49 4.32
N PHE A 280 -0.05 19.76 3.26
CA PHE A 280 -1.25 20.08 2.45
C PHE A 280 -2.54 19.42 2.89
N GLY A 281 -2.50 18.29 3.60
CA GLY A 281 -3.72 17.51 3.87
C GLY A 281 -3.86 17.02 5.30
N ARG A 282 -2.78 16.55 5.92
CA ARG A 282 -2.77 16.13 7.32
C ARG A 282 -1.73 16.91 8.11
N TYR A 283 -1.81 16.76 9.43
CA TYR A 283 -0.95 17.46 10.36
C TYR A 283 0.50 17.03 10.19
N PHE A 284 1.38 18.03 10.12
CA PHE A 284 2.80 17.88 9.98
C PHE A 284 3.43 18.49 11.24
N THR A 285 3.71 17.66 12.24
CA THR A 285 4.04 18.15 13.60
C THR A 285 5.28 19.03 13.58
N VAL A 286 6.37 18.59 12.93
CA VAL A 286 7.57 19.40 12.73
C VAL A 286 8.18 19.16 11.36
N GLY A 287 8.45 20.23 10.60
CA GLY A 287 9.13 20.13 9.32
C GLY A 287 10.55 19.55 9.44
N ILE A 288 11.45 20.27 10.11
CA ILE A 288 12.83 19.81 10.38
C ILE A 288 13.12 19.93 11.86
N VAL A 289 13.64 18.87 12.47
CA VAL A 289 13.91 18.81 13.90
C VAL A 289 15.38 18.49 14.16
N ILE A 290 16.01 19.30 15.00
CA ILE A 290 17.42 19.20 15.35
C ILE A 290 17.56 19.03 16.86
N GLY A 291 18.19 17.91 17.23
CA GLY A 291 18.64 17.53 18.55
C GLY A 291 17.61 16.91 19.50
N PRO A 292 18.11 16.12 20.49
CA PRO A 292 17.33 15.07 21.14
C PRO A 292 16.13 15.55 21.96
N SER A 293 16.29 16.64 22.71
CA SER A 293 15.22 17.16 23.57
C SER A 293 13.98 17.60 22.78
N SER A 294 14.09 17.83 21.48
CA SER A 294 12.91 18.07 20.65
C SER A 294 12.00 16.83 20.55
N TRP A 295 12.57 15.62 20.60
CA TRP A 295 11.85 14.36 20.44
C TRP A 295 11.55 13.65 21.76
N SER A 296 12.30 13.94 22.82
CA SER A 296 12.19 13.26 24.11
C SER A 296 12.23 14.24 25.28
N ASP A 297 12.09 13.69 26.49
CA ASP A 297 12.32 14.38 27.74
C ASP A 297 13.83 14.49 28.11
N ASP A 298 14.71 13.89 27.30
CA ASP A 298 16.17 13.95 27.49
C ASP A 298 16.72 15.35 27.13
N THR A 299 17.12 16.08 28.16
CA THR A 299 17.75 17.40 28.05
C THR A 299 19.27 17.37 28.22
N GLU A 300 19.87 16.22 28.49
CA GLU A 300 21.30 16.07 28.77
C GLU A 300 22.07 15.72 27.50
N THR A 301 21.49 14.88 26.64
CA THR A 301 22.12 14.46 25.39
C THR A 301 22.10 15.59 24.36
N THR A 302 23.23 15.81 23.70
CA THR A 302 23.42 16.88 22.72
C THR A 302 24.04 16.34 21.43
N VAL A 303 23.48 16.74 20.29
CA VAL A 303 24.03 16.43 18.95
C VAL A 303 24.93 17.56 18.47
N ASN A 304 25.88 17.26 17.58
CA ASN A 304 26.97 18.17 17.26
C ASN A 304 27.23 18.25 15.76
N SER A 305 27.45 19.48 15.30
CA SER A 305 27.80 19.84 13.91
C SER A 305 26.70 19.56 12.88
N GLY A 306 26.84 20.10 11.68
CA GLY A 306 25.89 19.89 10.58
C GLY A 306 25.27 21.18 10.10
N SER A 307 24.62 21.10 8.94
CA SER A 307 24.01 22.24 8.28
C SER A 307 22.62 21.92 7.76
N VAL A 308 21.69 22.83 8.01
CA VAL A 308 20.30 22.76 7.56
C VAL A 308 19.97 24.08 6.90
N THR A 309 20.06 24.12 5.57
CA THR A 309 19.94 25.39 4.83
C THR A 309 19.06 25.30 3.60
N ASP A 310 18.49 26.41 3.17
CA ASP A 310 17.82 26.50 1.86
C ASP A 310 16.67 25.50 1.69
N ASN A 311 16.05 25.03 2.79
CA ASN A 311 14.85 24.20 2.72
C ASN A 311 13.60 25.10 2.63
N TYR A 312 12.55 24.58 2.04
CA TYR A 312 11.33 25.33 1.74
C TYR A 312 10.11 24.62 2.32
N LEU A 313 9.30 25.35 3.08
CA LEU A 313 8.12 24.84 3.77
C LEU A 313 6.85 25.52 3.25
N GLU A 314 5.84 24.74 2.90
CA GLU A 314 4.53 25.24 2.46
C GLU A 314 3.36 24.36 2.92
N GLY A 315 2.18 24.97 3.07
CA GLY A 315 0.97 24.29 3.55
C GLY A 315 0.52 24.69 4.95
N ASP A 316 -0.78 24.52 5.22
CA ASP A 316 -1.50 25.10 6.36
C ASP A 316 -1.66 24.17 7.58
N HIS A 317 -0.98 23.02 7.56
CA HIS A 317 -1.10 21.98 8.57
C HIS A 317 0.18 21.75 9.39
N PHE A 318 1.07 22.75 9.51
CA PHE A 318 2.26 22.60 10.36
C PHE A 318 1.95 22.82 11.83
N GLY A 319 2.63 22.05 12.69
CA GLY A 319 2.91 22.43 14.07
C GLY A 319 4.06 23.42 14.11
N TYR A 320 5.25 22.96 13.76
CA TYR A 320 6.46 23.77 13.69
C TYR A 320 7.15 23.64 12.33
N GLY A 321 7.86 24.68 11.91
CA GLY A 321 8.67 24.62 10.69
C GLY A 321 10.02 23.96 10.94
N VAL A 322 10.95 24.69 11.55
CA VAL A 322 12.26 24.18 11.98
C VAL A 322 12.40 24.38 13.49
N VAL A 323 12.76 23.31 14.19
CA VAL A 323 12.96 23.31 15.63
C VAL A 323 14.39 22.89 15.97
N VAL A 324 15.01 23.62 16.89
CA VAL A 324 16.38 23.35 17.36
C VAL A 324 16.45 23.33 18.88
N SER A 325 16.91 22.22 19.44
CA SER A 325 17.19 22.09 20.87
C SER A 325 18.23 21.01 21.13
N SER A 326 19.06 21.15 22.16
CA SER A 326 20.13 20.21 22.49
C SER A 326 21.07 19.93 21.30
N ALA A 327 21.54 21.00 20.67
CA ALA A 327 22.35 20.94 19.45
C ALA A 327 23.49 21.97 19.50
N THR A 328 24.72 21.57 19.22
CA THR A 328 25.87 22.49 19.17
C THR A 328 26.57 22.48 17.82
N SER A 329 27.18 23.61 17.46
CA SER A 329 27.95 23.78 16.21
C SER A 329 27.14 23.57 14.93
N PHE A 330 25.82 23.74 14.98
CA PHE A 330 24.95 23.68 13.80
C PHE A 330 24.93 25.02 13.04
N THR A 331 24.74 24.93 11.73
CA THR A 331 24.40 26.08 10.88
C THR A 331 23.00 25.90 10.31
N VAL A 332 22.06 26.75 10.72
CA VAL A 332 20.65 26.71 10.26
C VAL A 332 20.28 28.05 9.66
N LEU A 333 20.33 28.15 8.33
CA LEU A 333 20.25 29.42 7.61
C LEU A 333 19.42 29.31 6.33
N ARG A 334 18.77 30.41 5.94
CA ARG A 334 18.08 30.53 4.64
C ARG A 334 16.98 29.47 4.42
N ASN A 335 16.44 28.89 5.48
CA ASN A 335 15.22 28.12 5.35
C ASN A 335 14.06 29.10 5.18
N THR A 336 13.17 28.80 4.24
CA THR A 336 12.12 29.71 3.80
C THR A 336 10.76 29.08 4.00
N VAL A 337 9.78 29.93 4.29
CA VAL A 337 8.41 29.54 4.57
C VAL A 337 7.52 30.30 3.60
N ASN A 338 6.67 29.59 2.87
CA ASN A 338 5.71 30.19 1.96
C ASN A 338 4.63 30.98 2.73
N GLU A 339 4.06 32.00 2.09
CA GLU A 339 2.95 32.78 2.64
C GLU A 339 1.71 31.95 3.00
N ASN A 340 1.48 30.83 2.31
CA ASN A 340 0.38 29.91 2.59
C ASN A 340 0.64 29.02 3.82
N ALA A 341 1.85 29.03 4.39
CA ALA A 341 2.20 28.16 5.48
C ALA A 341 1.58 28.64 6.80
N LYS A 342 0.97 27.72 7.56
CA LYS A 342 0.36 28.03 8.87
C LYS A 342 0.86 27.09 9.95
N PHE A 343 1.17 27.68 11.10
CA PHE A 343 1.69 26.98 12.27
C PHE A 343 0.65 27.04 13.38
N ARG A 344 0.15 25.87 13.78
CA ARG A 344 -0.93 25.71 14.77
C ARG A 344 -0.75 24.39 15.49
N GLY A 345 -1.21 24.30 16.72
CA GLY A 345 -1.02 23.08 17.52
C GLY A 345 -1.48 23.30 18.95
N VAL A 346 -1.87 22.21 19.60
CA VAL A 346 -2.24 22.20 21.02
C VAL A 346 -1.43 21.13 21.74
N SER A 347 -1.15 21.37 23.02
CA SER A 347 -0.47 20.36 23.83
C SER A 347 -1.39 19.17 24.07
N GLY A 348 -0.98 18.00 23.56
CA GLY A 348 -1.65 16.74 23.84
C GLY A 348 -1.49 16.31 25.31
N PRO A 349 -2.23 15.28 25.74
CA PRO A 349 -2.17 14.77 27.11
C PRO A 349 -0.77 14.29 27.56
N GLY A 350 0.05 13.83 26.61
CA GLY A 350 1.42 13.38 26.83
C GLY A 350 2.45 14.51 26.93
N CYS A 351 2.07 15.77 26.69
CA CYS A 351 3.01 16.86 26.73
C CYS A 351 3.51 17.20 28.14
N PRO A 352 4.81 17.56 28.28
CA PRO A 352 5.31 18.17 29.50
C PRO A 352 4.49 19.40 29.90
N LYS A 353 4.08 19.46 31.17
CA LYS A 353 3.33 20.62 31.71
C LYS A 353 4.24 21.78 32.12
N ALA A 354 5.49 21.48 32.44
CA ALA A 354 6.50 22.45 32.83
C ALA A 354 7.92 21.90 32.53
N PRO A 355 8.81 22.67 31.88
CA PRO A 355 8.50 23.94 31.23
C PRO A 355 7.51 23.75 30.07
N GLN A 356 6.69 24.76 29.80
CA GLN A 356 5.76 24.71 28.67
C GLN A 356 6.52 25.00 27.38
N ASN A 357 6.35 24.15 26.38
CA ASN A 357 6.93 24.36 25.05
C ASN A 357 6.54 25.71 24.44
N GLY A 358 7.47 26.28 23.67
CA GLY A 358 7.21 27.42 22.81
C GLY A 358 6.04 27.13 21.87
N LYS A 359 5.26 28.17 21.56
CA LYS A 359 4.08 28.02 20.70
C LYS A 359 4.47 27.56 19.29
N PRO A 360 3.63 26.75 18.62
CA PRO A 360 3.70 26.45 17.18
C PRO A 360 4.12 27.68 16.35
N THR A 361 5.25 27.58 15.65
CA THR A 361 5.84 28.68 14.88
C THR A 361 6.75 28.14 13.77
N ALA A 362 7.06 28.99 12.80
CA ALA A 362 7.96 28.69 11.69
C ALA A 362 9.36 28.27 12.17
N PHE A 363 9.95 29.03 13.09
CA PHE A 363 11.33 28.83 13.54
C PHE A 363 11.39 28.94 15.07
N LEU A 364 11.56 27.80 15.75
CA LEU A 364 11.67 27.71 17.20
C LEU A 364 13.05 27.21 17.62
N ILE A 365 13.66 27.89 18.58
CA ILE A 365 14.96 27.47 19.13
C ILE A 365 14.94 27.57 20.65
N ASN A 366 15.52 26.57 21.32
CA ASN A 366 15.89 26.69 22.72
C ASN A 366 17.32 27.21 22.82
N ARG A 367 17.51 28.53 23.02
CA ARG A 367 18.85 29.13 23.20
C ARG A 367 19.48 28.78 24.55
N GLY A 368 18.81 28.06 25.44
CA GLY A 368 19.44 27.47 26.62
C GLY A 368 20.37 26.32 26.24
N SER A 369 19.91 25.44 25.35
CA SER A 369 20.57 24.19 24.96
C SER A 369 21.17 24.20 23.54
N ALA A 370 20.80 25.16 22.69
CA ALA A 370 21.30 25.26 21.32
C ALA A 370 22.43 26.29 21.15
N ARG A 371 23.48 25.92 20.41
CA ARG A 371 24.64 26.76 20.07
C ARG A 371 25.01 26.58 18.60
N GLY A 372 25.24 27.68 17.88
CA GLY A 372 25.50 27.63 16.45
C GLY A 372 25.18 28.93 15.75
N THR A 373 25.10 28.85 14.42
CA THR A 373 24.75 29.97 13.54
C THR A 373 23.33 29.78 13.05
N PHE A 374 22.42 30.67 13.44
CA PHE A 374 20.99 30.55 13.18
C PHE A 374 20.47 31.80 12.47
N GLN A 375 19.49 31.64 11.58
CA GLN A 375 18.82 32.76 10.92
C GLN A 375 18.03 33.62 11.93
N GLU A 376 17.76 34.88 11.58
CA GLU A 376 17.25 35.88 12.52
C GLU A 376 15.80 35.63 12.94
N GLU A 377 15.02 34.93 12.12
CA GLU A 377 13.60 34.67 12.34
C GLU A 377 13.31 33.68 13.47
N PHE A 378 14.35 33.03 14.02
CA PHE A 378 14.22 32.10 15.13
C PHE A 378 13.72 32.77 16.42
N VAL A 379 12.56 32.33 16.88
CA VAL A 379 12.00 32.72 18.18
C VAL A 379 12.58 31.83 19.27
N ASN A 380 13.07 32.45 20.35
CA ASN A 380 13.53 31.70 21.51
C ASN A 380 12.35 31.17 22.34
N GLY A 381 12.37 29.90 22.69
CA GLY A 381 11.38 29.28 23.56
C GLY A 381 11.82 27.91 24.04
N GLU A 382 11.07 27.36 24.99
CA GLU A 382 11.33 26.01 25.50
C GLU A 382 10.99 24.97 24.45
N VAL A 383 11.81 23.92 24.38
CA VAL A 383 11.66 22.81 23.44
C VAL A 383 11.99 21.54 24.19
N GLN A 384 10.96 20.77 24.51
CA GLN A 384 11.05 19.47 25.15
C GLN A 384 9.90 18.57 24.67
N HIS A 385 10.22 17.41 24.11
CA HIS A 385 9.24 16.39 23.70
C HIS A 385 8.09 16.95 22.84
N ILE A 386 8.39 17.75 21.82
CA ILE A 386 7.36 18.45 21.02
C ILE A 386 6.58 17.52 20.07
N ILE A 387 6.91 16.22 20.02
CA ILE A 387 6.11 15.20 19.33
C ILE A 387 4.70 15.05 19.90
N CYS A 388 4.52 15.47 21.16
CA CYS A 388 3.24 15.46 21.86
C CYS A 388 2.28 16.56 21.37
N ILE A 389 2.74 17.48 20.51
CA ILE A 389 1.91 18.57 20.01
C ILE A 389 0.97 18.02 18.95
N GLU A 390 -0.31 18.16 19.20
CA GLU A 390 -1.38 17.59 18.39
C GLU A 390 -2.03 18.67 17.52
N MET A 391 -2.70 18.21 16.47
CA MET A 391 -3.55 19.06 15.65
C MET A 391 -4.67 19.67 16.50
N PRO A 392 -4.92 20.99 16.42
CA PRO A 392 -6.05 21.59 17.12
C PRO A 392 -7.37 21.01 16.61
N GLU A 393 -8.42 21.09 17.43
CA GLU A 393 -9.77 20.73 17.01
C GLU A 393 -10.16 21.51 15.74
N GLU A 394 -10.72 20.80 14.75
CA GLU A 394 -11.25 21.43 13.55
C GLU A 394 -12.78 21.37 13.57
N ASN A 395 -13.42 22.53 13.43
CA ASN A 395 -14.88 22.67 13.41
C ASN A 395 -15.57 22.05 14.65
N GLY A 396 -14.91 22.11 15.82
CA GLY A 396 -15.42 21.53 17.07
C GLY A 396 -15.39 20.00 17.10
N GLN A 397 -14.69 19.35 16.17
CA GLN A 397 -14.42 17.92 16.21
C GLN A 397 -13.00 17.68 16.75
N PRO A 398 -12.85 16.81 17.76
CA PRO A 398 -11.53 16.42 18.24
C PRO A 398 -10.76 15.68 17.15
N TYR A 399 -9.44 15.82 17.19
CA TYR A 399 -8.56 15.09 16.30
C TYR A 399 -8.76 13.57 16.47
N LYS A 400 -8.97 12.85 15.37
CA LYS A 400 -9.07 11.39 15.38
C LYS A 400 -7.85 10.77 14.67
N PRO A 401 -7.01 10.00 15.39
CA PRO A 401 -5.86 9.37 14.78
C PRO A 401 -6.24 8.40 13.66
N TRP A 402 -5.53 8.46 12.54
CA TRP A 402 -5.73 7.56 11.41
C TRP A 402 -5.15 6.16 11.68
N ARG A 403 -5.92 5.10 11.39
CA ARG A 403 -5.60 3.70 11.73
C ARG A 403 -6.10 2.75 10.63
N PHE A 404 -5.41 1.62 10.39
CA PHE A 404 -5.91 0.59 9.46
C PHE A 404 -7.22 -0.02 9.92
N ARG A 405 -7.37 -0.27 11.24
CA ARG A 405 -8.61 -0.85 11.79
C ARG A 405 -9.86 0.02 11.61
N ASP A 406 -9.65 1.30 11.33
CA ASP A 406 -10.71 2.29 11.10
C ASP A 406 -10.93 2.52 9.60
N SER A 407 -10.17 1.84 8.72
CA SER A 407 -10.37 1.94 7.27
C SER A 407 -11.74 1.39 6.88
N PRO A 408 -12.35 1.90 5.79
CA PRO A 408 -13.62 1.37 5.28
C PRO A 408 -13.59 -0.15 5.08
N GLU A 409 -12.46 -0.68 4.63
CA GLU A 409 -12.24 -2.12 4.40
C GLU A 409 -12.21 -2.90 5.71
N ALA A 410 -11.51 -2.41 6.74
CA ALA A 410 -11.46 -3.06 8.05
C ALA A 410 -12.81 -2.98 8.79
N VAL A 411 -13.53 -1.87 8.65
CA VAL A 411 -14.89 -1.71 9.17
C VAL A 411 -15.86 -2.63 8.42
N ALA A 412 -15.76 -2.73 7.09
CA ALA A 412 -16.54 -3.66 6.29
C ALA A 412 -16.23 -5.13 6.63
N ALA A 413 -14.95 -5.45 6.87
CA ALA A 413 -14.53 -6.79 7.29
C ALA A 413 -15.07 -7.15 8.67
N LYS A 414 -15.01 -6.24 9.66
CA LYS A 414 -15.63 -6.44 10.98
C LYS A 414 -17.16 -6.56 10.90
N ALA A 415 -17.80 -5.71 10.10
CA ALA A 415 -19.24 -5.76 9.88
C ALA A 415 -19.68 -7.06 9.16
N ALA A 416 -18.83 -7.59 8.27
CA ALA A 416 -19.04 -8.86 7.60
C ALA A 416 -18.73 -10.08 8.49
N ALA A 417 -17.83 -9.94 9.46
CA ALA A 417 -17.43 -11.02 10.36
C ALA A 417 -18.48 -11.34 11.44
N GLY A 418 -19.27 -10.35 11.91
CA GLY A 418 -20.26 -10.56 12.97
C GLY A 418 -19.65 -11.07 14.29
N ASP A 419 -20.47 -11.18 15.34
CA ASP A 419 -20.03 -11.82 16.59
C ASP A 419 -19.94 -13.34 16.38
N SER A 420 -18.76 -13.93 16.61
CA SER A 420 -18.35 -15.26 16.11
C SER A 420 -19.01 -16.45 16.84
N SER A 421 -20.18 -16.26 17.45
CA SER A 421 -20.90 -17.29 18.19
C SER A 421 -22.17 -17.78 17.48
N ASP A 422 -22.54 -17.22 16.32
CA ASP A 422 -23.76 -17.61 15.59
C ASP A 422 -23.47 -18.59 14.43
N PRO A 423 -23.94 -19.85 14.49
CA PRO A 423 -23.71 -20.87 13.47
C PRO A 423 -24.33 -20.55 12.09
N MET A 424 -25.27 -19.60 11.98
CA MET A 424 -25.74 -19.14 10.66
C MET A 424 -24.71 -18.29 9.91
N ILE A 425 -23.80 -17.61 10.63
CA ILE A 425 -22.78 -16.75 10.03
C ILE A 425 -21.60 -17.57 9.49
N GLN A 426 -21.25 -18.68 10.17
CA GLN A 426 -20.26 -19.64 9.67
C GLN A 426 -20.68 -20.21 8.31
N ALA A 427 -21.95 -20.61 8.18
CA ALA A 427 -22.50 -21.12 6.92
C ALA A 427 -22.55 -20.06 5.81
N ALA A 428 -22.74 -18.79 6.15
CA ALA A 428 -22.73 -17.68 5.20
C ALA A 428 -21.31 -17.32 4.73
N PHE A 429 -20.32 -17.42 5.63
CA PHE A 429 -18.91 -17.25 5.30
C PHE A 429 -18.40 -18.37 4.40
N ASP A 430 -18.74 -19.62 4.72
CA ASP A 430 -18.43 -20.80 3.88
C ASP A 430 -19.13 -20.71 2.51
N ALA A 431 -20.36 -20.21 2.46
CA ALA A 431 -21.07 -19.97 1.20
C ALA A 431 -20.41 -18.88 0.34
N ARG A 432 -19.90 -17.80 0.96
CA ARG A 432 -19.17 -16.74 0.25
C ARG A 432 -17.80 -17.18 -0.24
N ILE A 433 -17.08 -17.99 0.55
CA ILE A 433 -15.84 -18.62 0.07
C ILE A 433 -16.13 -19.58 -1.07
N ALA A 434 -17.20 -20.37 -0.99
CA ALA A 434 -17.63 -21.23 -2.09
C ALA A 434 -18.02 -20.42 -3.34
N GLU A 435 -18.72 -19.30 -3.20
CA GLU A 435 -19.11 -18.42 -4.30
C GLU A 435 -17.90 -17.70 -4.93
N ALA A 436 -16.91 -17.29 -4.12
CA ALA A 436 -15.65 -16.75 -4.60
C ALA A 436 -14.81 -17.82 -5.32
N LEU A 437 -14.79 -19.06 -4.81
CA LEU A 437 -14.10 -20.18 -5.44
C LEU A 437 -14.76 -20.56 -6.78
N VAL A 438 -16.09 -20.55 -6.86
CA VAL A 438 -16.85 -20.77 -8.09
C VAL A 438 -16.62 -19.63 -9.08
N SER A 439 -16.61 -18.38 -8.62
CA SER A 439 -16.30 -17.21 -9.46
C SER A 439 -14.88 -17.28 -10.02
N TYR A 440 -13.92 -17.72 -9.20
CA TYR A 440 -12.55 -17.96 -9.63
C TYR A 440 -12.45 -19.11 -10.64
N GLN A 441 -13.16 -20.22 -10.41
CA GLN A 441 -13.24 -21.32 -11.37
C GLN A 441 -13.90 -20.91 -12.68
N MET A 442 -14.95 -20.08 -12.65
CA MET A 442 -15.61 -19.56 -13.85
C MET A 442 -14.72 -18.57 -14.62
N ALA A 443 -13.95 -17.74 -13.92
CA ALA A 443 -12.95 -16.88 -14.54
C ALA A 443 -11.82 -17.69 -15.19
N LEU A 444 -11.41 -18.79 -14.55
CA LEU A 444 -10.36 -19.67 -15.05
C LEU A 444 -10.84 -20.50 -16.25
N ILE A 445 -12.09 -20.98 -16.23
CA ILE A 445 -12.75 -21.62 -17.38
C ILE A 445 -12.93 -20.63 -18.53
N SER A 446 -13.34 -19.39 -18.27
CA SER A 446 -13.45 -18.36 -19.30
C SER A 446 -12.09 -18.01 -19.90
N ALA A 447 -11.02 -17.95 -19.08
CA ALA A 447 -9.66 -17.77 -19.58
C ALA A 447 -9.20 -18.98 -20.42
N MET A 448 -9.55 -20.21 -20.02
CA MET A 448 -9.29 -21.42 -20.81
C MET A 448 -10.09 -21.47 -22.11
N ASP A 449 -11.33 -20.99 -22.14
CA ASP A 449 -12.12 -20.86 -23.37
C ASP A 449 -11.52 -19.84 -24.32
N VAL A 450 -11.04 -18.70 -23.81
CA VAL A 450 -10.31 -17.72 -24.63
C VAL A 450 -9.02 -18.31 -25.20
N ILE A 451 -8.33 -19.16 -24.45
CA ILE A 451 -7.13 -19.87 -24.91
C ILE A 451 -7.51 -20.95 -25.95
N ASN A 452 -8.54 -21.75 -25.71
CA ASN A 452 -9.03 -22.75 -26.66
C ASN A 452 -9.52 -22.10 -27.95
N HIS A 453 -10.19 -20.95 -27.88
CA HIS A 453 -10.67 -20.25 -29.06
C HIS A 453 -9.52 -19.59 -29.85
N LYS A 454 -8.42 -19.21 -29.18
CA LYS A 454 -7.17 -18.82 -29.84
C LYS A 454 -6.47 -20.03 -30.47
N ILE A 455 -6.50 -21.20 -29.83
CA ILE A 455 -5.93 -22.45 -30.37
C ILE A 455 -6.75 -22.94 -31.58
N GLU A 456 -8.09 -22.93 -31.52
CA GLU A 456 -8.99 -23.26 -32.64
C GLU A 456 -8.80 -22.32 -33.84
N ARG A 457 -8.57 -21.02 -33.58
CA ARG A 457 -8.20 -20.07 -34.64
C ARG A 457 -6.82 -20.31 -35.25
N LEU A 458 -5.92 -20.95 -34.51
CA LEU A 458 -4.59 -21.32 -35.00
C LEU A 458 -4.59 -22.68 -35.70
N THR A 459 -5.58 -23.55 -35.45
CA THR A 459 -5.65 -24.91 -36.00
C THR A 459 -6.66 -25.09 -37.14
N ASN A 460 -7.62 -24.17 -37.35
CA ASN A 460 -8.55 -24.21 -38.48
C ASN A 460 -8.36 -23.02 -39.42
N PRO A 461 -7.95 -23.20 -40.70
CA PRO A 461 -7.84 -22.12 -41.66
C PRO A 461 -9.24 -21.72 -42.13
N VAL A 462 -9.68 -20.53 -41.74
CA VAL A 462 -10.92 -19.92 -42.26
C VAL A 462 -10.69 -19.55 -43.74
N SER A 463 -11.57 -20.04 -44.61
CA SER A 463 -11.59 -19.71 -46.05
C SER A 463 -12.10 -18.28 -46.27
N GLU A 464 -11.48 -17.55 -47.19
CA GLU A 464 -11.81 -16.15 -47.54
C GLU A 464 -13.26 -15.90 -48.01
N ASN A 465 -14.09 -16.94 -48.17
CA ASN A 465 -15.45 -16.81 -48.67
C ASN A 465 -16.53 -16.56 -47.60
N ASP A 466 -16.22 -16.67 -46.30
CA ASP A 466 -17.23 -16.49 -45.22
C ASP A 466 -17.42 -15.03 -44.77
N PHE A 467 -16.68 -14.07 -45.35
CA PHE A 467 -16.78 -12.63 -45.04
C PHE A 467 -17.42 -11.78 -46.15
N ALA A 468 -18.15 -12.37 -47.11
CA ALA A 468 -18.87 -11.60 -48.11
C ALA A 468 -20.15 -10.96 -47.51
N PRO A 469 -20.28 -9.62 -47.46
CA PRO A 469 -21.50 -8.96 -47.00
C PRO A 469 -22.63 -9.06 -48.05
N PRO A 470 -23.92 -8.99 -47.64
CA PRO A 470 -25.03 -9.04 -48.58
C PRO A 470 -25.06 -7.79 -49.47
N VAL A 471 -25.21 -8.03 -50.77
CA VAL A 471 -25.25 -7.01 -51.82
C VAL A 471 -26.47 -6.09 -51.63
N TYR A 472 -26.22 -4.87 -51.16
CA TYR A 472 -27.17 -3.76 -51.26
C TYR A 472 -26.70 -2.80 -52.35
N LYS A 473 -27.51 -2.69 -53.42
CA LYS A 473 -27.35 -1.74 -54.52
C LYS A 473 -27.66 -0.32 -54.02
N HIS A 474 -26.67 0.41 -53.52
CA HIS A 474 -26.70 1.88 -53.60
C HIS A 474 -25.34 2.54 -53.32
N GLU A 475 -24.28 2.19 -54.05
CA GLU A 475 -23.02 2.95 -53.91
C GLU A 475 -22.14 2.93 -55.17
N HIS A 476 -22.76 2.84 -56.36
CA HIS A 476 -22.07 3.01 -57.64
C HIS A 476 -22.24 4.39 -58.30
N GLU A 477 -22.80 5.38 -57.58
CA GLU A 477 -22.95 6.75 -58.10
C GLU A 477 -22.15 7.82 -57.33
N LEU A 478 -21.41 7.47 -56.28
CA LEU A 478 -20.57 8.45 -55.55
C LEU A 478 -19.06 8.27 -55.75
N ALA A 479 -18.63 7.18 -56.42
CA ALA A 479 -17.22 6.99 -56.79
C ALA A 479 -16.84 7.54 -58.18
N ALA A 480 -17.82 7.99 -58.99
CA ALA A 480 -17.55 8.60 -60.29
C ALA A 480 -17.39 10.14 -60.24
N ALA A 481 -17.58 10.78 -59.07
CA ALA A 481 -17.44 12.23 -58.90
C ALA A 481 -16.11 12.66 -58.25
N ALA A 482 -15.29 11.74 -57.74
CA ALA A 482 -14.02 12.07 -57.08
C ALA A 482 -12.77 11.89 -57.99
N ALA A 483 -12.94 11.38 -59.22
CA ALA A 483 -11.86 11.20 -60.19
C ALA A 483 -11.78 12.33 -61.25
N ALA A 484 -12.50 13.44 -61.05
CA ALA A 484 -12.55 14.55 -62.00
C ALA A 484 -12.45 15.93 -61.35
N THR A 485 -11.53 16.15 -60.40
CA THR A 485 -11.05 17.52 -60.08
C THR A 485 -9.72 17.56 -59.30
N GLU A 486 -8.65 16.99 -59.85
CA GLU A 486 -7.30 17.49 -59.54
C GLU A 486 -6.84 18.44 -60.64
N GLY A 487 -7.54 19.59 -60.71
CA GLY A 487 -7.00 20.79 -61.32
C GLY A 487 -6.12 21.48 -60.28
N GLY A 488 -4.81 21.55 -60.55
CA GLY A 488 -3.83 22.14 -59.66
C GLY A 488 -4.20 23.54 -59.17
N LYS A 489 -4.24 23.73 -57.85
CA LYS A 489 -4.19 25.06 -57.23
C LYS A 489 -2.75 25.37 -56.85
N LYS A 490 -2.15 26.30 -57.59
CA LYS A 490 -0.88 26.96 -57.23
C LYS A 490 -0.98 27.47 -55.78
N LYS A 491 -0.15 26.93 -54.89
CA LYS A 491 0.14 27.57 -53.60
C LYS A 491 0.90 28.86 -53.88
N VAL A 492 0.34 29.99 -53.46
CA VAL A 492 1.05 31.27 -53.46
C VAL A 492 2.09 31.17 -52.35
N SER A 493 3.36 31.05 -52.73
CA SER A 493 4.47 31.11 -51.78
C SER A 493 4.58 32.55 -51.26
N SER A 494 4.69 32.71 -49.95
CA SER A 494 4.95 34.01 -49.33
C SER A 494 6.39 34.49 -49.52
N GLY A 495 7.24 33.67 -50.17
CA GLY A 495 8.67 33.93 -50.37
C GLY A 495 9.52 33.70 -49.11
N ASN A 496 8.89 33.34 -47.98
CA ASN A 496 9.59 33.11 -46.72
C ASN A 496 9.34 31.68 -46.21
N ARG A 497 10.39 30.84 -46.23
CA ARG A 497 10.29 29.38 -45.98
C ARG A 497 9.71 29.05 -44.61
N ASP A 498 10.00 29.87 -43.61
CA ASP A 498 9.55 29.62 -42.23
C ASP A 498 8.03 29.83 -42.07
N ILE A 499 7.44 30.79 -42.81
CA ILE A 499 5.99 31.05 -42.77
C ILE A 499 5.23 29.96 -43.55
N ASP A 500 5.78 29.53 -44.69
CA ASP A 500 5.18 28.46 -45.49
C ASP A 500 5.23 27.11 -44.72
N GLU A 501 6.27 26.86 -43.92
CA GLU A 501 6.36 25.69 -43.03
C GLU A 501 5.36 25.77 -41.87
N LEU A 502 5.25 26.94 -41.22
CA LEU A 502 4.31 27.14 -40.11
C LEU A 502 2.86 26.97 -40.56
N SER A 503 2.52 27.48 -41.74
CA SER A 503 1.18 27.34 -42.33
C SER A 503 0.84 25.86 -42.63
N SER A 504 1.83 25.07 -43.08
CA SER A 504 1.62 23.63 -43.30
C SER A 504 1.41 22.85 -42.00
N LYS A 505 2.11 23.23 -40.92
CA LYS A 505 1.94 22.61 -39.60
C LYS A 505 0.60 22.99 -38.97
N LEU A 506 0.12 24.22 -39.19
CA LEU A 506 -1.18 24.67 -38.73
C LEU A 506 -2.33 23.91 -39.43
N GLU A 507 -2.25 23.72 -40.75
CA GLU A 507 -3.20 22.89 -41.50
C GLU A 507 -3.20 21.43 -41.01
N GLY A 508 -2.01 20.88 -40.71
CA GLY A 508 -1.87 19.53 -40.14
C GLY A 508 -2.48 19.41 -38.74
N LEU A 509 -2.36 20.44 -37.91
CA LEU A 509 -2.94 20.49 -36.56
C LEU A 509 -4.48 20.62 -36.61
N GLU A 510 -5.04 21.37 -37.55
CA GLU A 510 -6.49 21.44 -37.73
C GLU A 510 -7.09 20.10 -38.20
N LEU A 511 -6.38 19.38 -39.08
CA LEU A 511 -6.77 18.04 -39.52
C LEU A 511 -6.74 17.03 -38.38
N ASN A 512 -5.71 17.11 -37.53
CA ASN A 512 -5.59 16.26 -36.35
C ASN A 512 -6.65 16.60 -35.28
N GLY A 513 -6.97 17.89 -35.09
CA GLY A 513 -8.06 18.33 -34.22
C GLY A 513 -9.43 17.83 -34.67
N LYS A 514 -9.70 17.81 -35.99
CA LYS A 514 -10.93 17.24 -36.56
C LYS A 514 -11.02 15.72 -36.38
N LYS A 515 -9.91 14.99 -36.49
CA LYS A 515 -9.84 13.55 -36.19
C LYS A 515 -10.10 13.26 -34.72
N LEU A 516 -9.48 14.03 -33.82
CA LEU A 516 -9.64 13.86 -32.38
C LEU A 516 -11.09 14.14 -31.93
N LYS A 517 -11.73 15.17 -32.51
CA LYS A 517 -13.15 15.46 -32.27
C LYS A 517 -14.05 14.28 -32.67
N LYS A 518 -13.79 13.67 -33.82
CA LYS A 518 -14.53 12.49 -34.29
C LYS A 518 -14.35 11.27 -33.37
N SER A 519 -13.15 11.08 -32.79
CA SER A 519 -12.91 10.05 -31.77
C SER A 519 -13.65 10.34 -30.47
N PHE A 520 -13.71 11.60 -30.04
CA PHE A 520 -14.47 12.01 -28.85
C PHE A 520 -15.98 11.81 -29.02
N ASP A 521 -16.52 12.12 -30.20
CA ASP A 521 -17.93 11.89 -30.52
C ASP A 521 -18.27 10.39 -30.52
N GLY A 522 -17.33 9.52 -30.95
CA GLY A 522 -17.46 8.06 -30.85
C GLY A 522 -17.50 7.56 -29.41
N ILE A 523 -16.60 8.04 -28.55
CA ILE A 523 -16.56 7.69 -27.12
C ILE A 523 -17.84 8.14 -26.42
N LYS A 524 -18.41 9.29 -26.80
CA LYS A 524 -19.68 9.78 -26.25
C LYS A 524 -20.84 8.83 -26.58
N LEU A 525 -20.91 8.34 -27.82
CA LEU A 525 -21.90 7.35 -28.24
C LEU A 525 -21.76 6.02 -27.49
N ASP A 526 -20.53 5.58 -27.23
CA ASP A 526 -20.27 4.36 -26.45
C ASP A 526 -20.68 4.53 -24.98
N PHE A 527 -20.47 5.72 -24.41
CA PHE A 527 -20.87 6.04 -23.04
C PHE A 527 -22.40 6.11 -22.90
N ASP A 528 -23.10 6.72 -23.85
CA ASP A 528 -24.56 6.73 -23.90
C ASP A 528 -25.12 5.31 -24.07
N GLY A 529 -24.46 4.47 -24.87
CA GLY A 529 -24.79 3.05 -25.03
C GLY A 529 -24.55 2.20 -23.78
N LEU A 530 -23.54 2.53 -22.97
CA LEU A 530 -23.28 1.88 -21.69
C LEU A 530 -24.30 2.33 -20.62
N SER A 531 -24.61 3.62 -20.56
CA SER A 531 -25.60 4.20 -19.66
C SER A 531 -27.00 3.62 -19.89
N ASN A 532 -27.40 3.46 -21.16
CA ASN A 532 -28.68 2.83 -21.51
C ASN A 532 -28.72 1.33 -21.15
N ARG A 533 -27.59 0.62 -21.27
CA ARG A 533 -27.48 -0.80 -20.85
C ARG A 533 -27.53 -0.95 -19.33
N LEU A 534 -26.91 -0.05 -18.58
CA LEU A 534 -26.99 -0.01 -17.13
C LEU A 534 -28.41 0.33 -16.64
N ARG A 535 -29.09 1.28 -17.29
CA ARG A 535 -30.47 1.62 -16.96
C ARG A 535 -31.43 0.47 -17.26
N LYS A 536 -31.26 -0.20 -18.41
CA LYS A 536 -32.02 -1.40 -18.75
C LYS A 536 -31.75 -2.55 -17.76
N GLY A 537 -30.48 -2.78 -17.38
CA GLY A 537 -30.13 -3.76 -16.35
C GLY A 537 -30.72 -3.43 -14.97
N ALA A 538 -30.84 -2.14 -14.62
CA ALA A 538 -31.50 -1.70 -13.39
C ALA A 538 -33.03 -1.87 -13.45
N GLU A 539 -33.65 -1.61 -14.60
CA GLU A 539 -35.09 -1.83 -14.82
C GLU A 539 -35.45 -3.34 -14.85
N ASP A 540 -34.63 -4.17 -15.51
CA ASP A 540 -34.82 -5.62 -15.60
C ASP A 540 -34.63 -6.32 -14.24
N ASN A 541 -33.77 -5.78 -13.37
CA ASN A 541 -33.54 -6.30 -12.02
C ASN A 541 -34.38 -5.62 -10.93
N LYS A 542 -35.16 -4.58 -11.27
CA LYS A 542 -36.07 -3.89 -10.36
C LYS A 542 -37.04 -4.82 -9.60
N PRO A 543 -37.71 -5.82 -10.23
CA PRO A 543 -38.61 -6.71 -9.48
C PRO A 543 -37.85 -7.64 -8.52
N ILE A 544 -36.59 -7.97 -8.82
CA ILE A 544 -35.72 -8.76 -7.93
C ILE A 544 -35.33 -7.90 -6.72
N ILE A 545 -34.91 -6.66 -6.95
CA ILE A 545 -34.53 -5.70 -5.89
C ILE A 545 -35.73 -5.37 -5.00
N GLU A 546 -36.92 -5.15 -5.57
CA GLU A 546 -38.16 -4.95 -4.80
C GLU A 546 -38.55 -6.19 -3.98
N SER A 547 -38.37 -7.40 -4.53
CA SER A 547 -38.64 -8.65 -3.78
C SER A 547 -37.67 -8.87 -2.61
N VAL A 548 -36.41 -8.47 -2.76
CA VAL A 548 -35.39 -8.52 -1.72
C VAL A 548 -35.67 -7.46 -0.67
N PHE A 549 -36.00 -6.24 -1.08
CA PHE A 549 -36.34 -5.15 -0.16
C PHE A 549 -37.58 -5.44 0.67
N LEU A 550 -38.65 -6.00 0.07
CA LEU A 550 -39.86 -6.41 0.80
C LEU A 550 -39.60 -7.58 1.75
N LYS A 551 -38.74 -8.55 1.38
CA LYS A 551 -38.32 -9.64 2.29
C LYS A 551 -37.51 -9.11 3.46
N VAL A 552 -36.55 -8.22 3.21
CA VAL A 552 -35.72 -7.58 4.25
C VAL A 552 -36.58 -6.70 5.17
N GLN A 553 -37.54 -5.96 4.63
CA GLN A 553 -38.47 -5.15 5.42
C GLN A 553 -39.40 -6.01 6.28
N SER A 554 -39.88 -7.16 5.78
CA SER A 554 -40.69 -8.11 6.59
C SER A 554 -39.92 -8.74 7.75
N ILE A 555 -38.61 -8.95 7.57
CA ILE A 555 -37.71 -9.50 8.58
C ILE A 555 -37.37 -8.44 9.65
N LEU A 556 -37.16 -7.18 9.23
CA LEU A 556 -36.87 -6.07 10.14
C LEU A 556 -38.11 -5.56 10.91
N SER A 557 -39.33 -5.77 10.39
CA SER A 557 -40.59 -5.32 11.01
C SER A 557 -41.20 -6.31 12.01
N GLY A 558 -40.57 -7.47 12.24
CA GLY A 558 -40.99 -8.44 13.25
C GLY A 558 -42.44 -8.95 13.14
N THR A 559 -43.05 -8.94 11.95
CA THR A 559 -44.44 -9.36 11.73
C THR A 559 -44.52 -10.50 10.72
N THR A 560 -44.40 -11.73 11.22
CA THR A 560 -44.87 -12.92 10.50
C THR A 560 -46.38 -13.07 10.73
N PRO A 561 -47.23 -13.14 9.68
CA PRO A 561 -48.63 -13.47 9.87
C PRO A 561 -48.76 -14.97 10.15
N LEU A 562 -49.32 -15.34 11.31
CA LEU A 562 -49.78 -16.69 11.60
C LEU A 562 -50.86 -17.09 10.58
N SER A 563 -50.54 -17.97 9.63
CA SER A 563 -51.56 -18.64 8.84
C SER A 563 -52.23 -19.73 9.70
N THR A 564 -53.48 -19.49 10.02
CA THR A 564 -54.43 -20.43 10.61
C THR A 564 -54.73 -21.55 9.60
N SER A 565 -54.43 -22.80 9.96
CA SER A 565 -54.91 -23.97 9.22
C SER A 565 -56.31 -24.34 9.71
N ARG A 566 -57.34 -23.87 8.99
CA ARG A 566 -58.65 -24.53 8.96
C ARG A 566 -58.56 -25.76 8.06
N GLN A 567 -58.75 -26.95 8.62
CA GLN A 567 -59.01 -28.16 7.86
C GLN A 567 -60.36 -28.06 7.12
N PHE A 568 -60.37 -28.46 5.86
CA PHE A 568 -61.51 -29.16 5.27
C PHE A 568 -60.95 -30.29 4.41
N SER A 569 -60.97 -31.51 4.97
CA SER A 569 -61.03 -32.73 4.18
C SER A 569 -62.50 -33.13 4.08
N ALA A 570 -63.00 -33.20 2.87
CA ALA A 570 -64.26 -33.84 2.55
C ALA A 570 -63.97 -35.09 1.71
N ARG A 571 -63.96 -36.27 2.34
CA ARG A 571 -64.68 -37.43 1.78
C ARG A 571 -64.87 -38.52 2.83
N SER A 572 -66.07 -39.09 2.76
CA SER A 572 -66.68 -39.94 3.75
C SER A 572 -66.14 -41.38 3.77
N ARG A 573 -66.41 -42.03 4.92
CA ARG A 573 -66.76 -43.44 5.14
C ARG A 573 -65.62 -44.47 5.30
N SER A 574 -65.44 -44.85 6.57
CA SER A 574 -65.84 -46.14 7.17
C SER A 574 -64.73 -47.01 7.78
N ARG A 575 -64.90 -47.23 9.09
CA ARG A 575 -64.80 -48.47 9.89
C ARG A 575 -63.47 -49.23 10.04
N HIS A 576 -63.25 -49.57 11.33
CA HIS A 576 -62.46 -50.66 11.93
C HIS A 576 -60.94 -50.44 12.01
N ALA A 577 -60.26 -50.42 13.17
CA ALA A 577 -60.23 -51.22 14.41
C ALA A 577 -59.01 -52.15 14.44
N GLY A 578 -58.21 -52.04 15.52
CA GLY A 578 -57.05 -52.89 15.84
C GLY A 578 -55.78 -52.53 15.07
N GLY A 579 -54.55 -52.53 15.61
CA GLY A 579 -54.03 -53.04 16.88
C GLY A 579 -52.54 -53.37 16.64
N SER A 580 -51.68 -52.92 17.56
CA SER A 580 -50.35 -53.44 17.93
C SER A 580 -49.24 -53.75 16.89
N ALA A 581 -48.03 -53.34 17.30
CA ALA A 581 -46.76 -54.09 17.30
C ALA A 581 -45.65 -53.73 16.28
N PHE A 582 -44.54 -53.24 16.88
CA PHE A 582 -43.14 -53.63 16.72
C PHE A 582 -42.39 -53.53 15.37
N ALA A 583 -41.34 -52.69 15.44
CA ALA A 583 -39.95 -52.91 15.03
C ALA A 583 -39.57 -53.02 13.54
N GLY A 584 -38.54 -52.24 13.16
CA GLY A 584 -37.63 -52.58 12.06
C GLY A 584 -37.16 -51.42 11.19
N LEU A 585 -36.10 -50.75 11.65
CA LEU A 585 -34.96 -50.18 10.89
C LEU A 585 -35.15 -49.53 9.49
N SER A 586 -34.74 -48.26 9.49
CA SER A 586 -33.86 -47.53 8.55
C SER A 586 -34.39 -46.97 7.22
N VAL A 587 -33.82 -45.79 6.91
CA VAL A 587 -33.61 -45.13 5.62
C VAL A 587 -34.53 -43.92 5.32
N TRP A 588 -33.89 -42.74 5.41
CA TRP A 588 -34.17 -41.43 4.78
C TRP A 588 -35.17 -40.45 5.41
N GLY A 589 -34.69 -39.20 5.55
CA GLY A 589 -35.45 -38.03 5.12
C GLY A 589 -36.05 -37.11 6.19
N VAL A 590 -35.36 -35.99 6.42
CA VAL A 590 -35.91 -34.63 6.50
C VAL A 590 -36.93 -34.28 7.61
N LEU A 591 -36.42 -33.45 8.54
CA LEU A 591 -37.03 -32.32 9.27
C LEU A 591 -38.39 -32.48 9.98
N GLY A 592 -38.41 -32.14 11.28
CA GLY A 592 -39.57 -31.45 11.87
C GLY A 592 -39.81 -31.64 13.37
N LEU A 593 -39.25 -30.73 14.17
CA LEU A 593 -39.88 -30.00 15.27
C LEU A 593 -40.69 -30.75 16.36
N GLY A 594 -40.23 -30.58 17.60
CA GLY A 594 -41.11 -30.06 18.66
C GLY A 594 -41.12 -30.85 19.97
N ALA A 595 -40.42 -30.34 20.98
CA ALA A 595 -40.93 -30.18 22.34
C ALA A 595 -39.85 -29.53 23.22
N GLY A 596 -40.11 -28.33 23.72
CA GLY A 596 -39.18 -27.64 24.61
C GLY A 596 -39.73 -26.32 25.16
N SER A 597 -41.03 -26.26 25.42
CA SER A 597 -41.59 -25.24 26.30
C SER A 597 -41.73 -25.85 27.68
N VAL A 598 -40.86 -25.44 28.62
CA VAL A 598 -41.11 -25.22 30.05
C VAL A 598 -39.75 -24.91 30.69
N VAL A 599 -39.74 -23.93 31.60
CA VAL A 599 -38.61 -23.36 32.38
C VAL A 599 -38.08 -22.01 31.87
N VAL A 600 -38.94 -20.98 31.90
CA VAL A 600 -38.53 -19.54 31.91
C VAL A 600 -39.31 -18.78 33.00
N LEU A 601 -39.30 -19.28 34.25
CA LEU A 601 -39.92 -18.56 35.38
C LEU A 601 -39.08 -18.51 36.66
N ILE A 602 -37.74 -18.65 36.59
CA ILE A 602 -36.88 -18.54 37.79
C ILE A 602 -35.72 -17.52 37.70
N VAL A 603 -35.38 -16.96 36.53
CA VAL A 603 -34.16 -16.10 36.45
C VAL A 603 -34.44 -14.59 36.58
N ILE A 604 -35.68 -14.12 36.49
CA ILE A 604 -35.99 -12.67 36.52
C ILE A 604 -36.16 -12.09 37.95
N SER A 605 -36.11 -12.91 39.02
CA SER A 605 -36.23 -12.40 40.40
C SER A 605 -34.89 -12.08 41.09
N ASN A 606 -33.74 -12.50 40.53
CA ASN A 606 -32.43 -12.30 41.18
C ASN A 606 -31.58 -11.16 40.61
N TYR A 607 -31.95 -10.55 39.48
CA TYR A 607 -31.15 -9.46 38.90
C TYR A 607 -31.58 -8.05 39.34
N LEU A 608 -32.79 -7.91 39.90
CA LEU A 608 -33.29 -6.62 40.40
C LEU A 608 -32.93 -6.30 41.86
N LYS A 609 -32.11 -7.14 42.52
CA LYS A 609 -31.67 -6.94 43.91
C LYS A 609 -30.23 -6.44 44.08
N SER A 610 -29.40 -6.42 43.02
CA SER A 610 -28.02 -5.90 43.11
C SER A 610 -27.86 -4.42 42.70
N TRP A 611 -28.95 -3.78 42.24
CA TRP A 611 -28.91 -2.40 41.74
C TRP A 611 -29.45 -1.33 42.71
N ARG A 612 -29.55 -1.65 44.01
CA ARG A 612 -29.99 -0.71 45.06
C ARG A 612 -29.05 -0.56 46.25
N SER A 613 -27.77 -0.97 46.17
CA SER A 613 -26.84 -0.87 47.31
C SER A 613 -25.55 -0.07 47.07
N ARG A 614 -25.53 0.90 46.14
CA ARG A 614 -24.38 1.82 46.00
C ARG A 614 -24.82 3.27 45.78
N GLN A 615 -25.47 3.85 46.80
CA GLN A 615 -25.48 5.30 47.04
C GLN A 615 -25.41 5.55 48.56
N GLY A 616 -24.48 6.41 48.98
CA GLY A 616 -24.17 6.81 50.37
C GLY A 616 -22.97 6.04 50.93
N VAL A 617 -21.85 6.64 51.34
CA VAL A 617 -21.70 7.58 52.47
C VAL A 617 -20.38 8.39 52.35
N LYS A 618 -20.42 9.63 52.86
CA LYS A 618 -19.33 10.61 53.03
C LYS A 618 -18.21 10.16 54.02
N GLY A 619 -16.96 10.41 53.63
CA GLY A 619 -15.93 11.15 54.40
C GLY A 619 -15.06 10.45 55.46
N ARG A 620 -13.72 10.51 55.31
CA ARG A 620 -12.75 11.16 56.24
C ARG A 620 -11.29 11.04 55.76
N LYS A 621 -10.51 12.07 56.13
CA LYS A 621 -9.04 12.24 56.00
C LYS A 621 -8.23 11.07 56.59
N VAL A 622 -6.97 10.90 56.15
CA VAL A 622 -5.71 11.09 56.94
C VAL A 622 -4.50 10.45 56.22
N PHE A 623 -3.41 11.23 56.18
CA PHE A 623 -2.01 11.03 55.71
C PHE A 623 -1.74 10.77 54.22
#